data_AF-A0AAW7YY86-F1
#
_entry.id   AF-A0AAW7YY86-F1
#
_cell.length_a   1.000
_cell.length_b   1.000
_cell.length_c   1.000
_cell.angle_alpha   90.00
_cell.angle_beta   90.00
_cell.angle_gamma   90.00
#
_symmetry.space_group_name_H-M   'P 1'
#
loop_
_entity.id
_entity.type
_entity.pdbx_description
1 polymer ?
#
loop_
_entity_poly.entity_id
_entity_poly.type
_entity_poly.pdbx_seq_one_letter_code
_entity_poly.pdbx_strand_id
1 'polypeptide(L)' 'LNLIQISEFTPDLGVRLAQYVEDGELVAIAADRTPADSYGRVNYHTFLGELAPFPQGPFLIAALLRCPVFSLFCMQ' A
#
# COMPACT_ATOMS: atom_id res chain seq x y z
N LEU A 1 -0.63 6.20 17.52
CA LEU A 1 -0.97 5.24 16.43
C LEU A 1 -2.26 5.73 15.79
N ASN A 2 -2.22 6.08 14.50
CA ASN A 2 -3.40 6.52 13.74
C ASN A 2 -3.78 5.39 12.77
N LEU A 3 -4.86 4.67 13.07
CA LEU A 3 -5.34 3.58 12.23
C LEU A 3 -6.42 4.10 11.29
N ILE A 4 -6.10 4.14 10.00
CA ILE A 4 -7.03 4.58 8.96
C ILE A 4 -7.44 3.34 8.16
N GLN A 5 -8.71 2.92 8.29
CA GLN A 5 -9.25 1.90 7.41
C GLN A 5 -9.54 2.53 6.04
N ILE A 6 -8.83 2.06 5.02
CA ILE A 6 -9.01 2.54 3.65
C ILE A 6 -10.00 1.64 2.94
N SER A 7 -11.24 2.11 2.78
CA SER A 7 -12.21 1.51 1.85
C SER A 7 -11.96 2.00 0.42
N GLU A 8 -11.61 3.28 0.27
CA GLU A 8 -11.29 3.92 -1.00
C GLU A 8 -10.17 4.95 -0.82
N PHE A 9 -9.25 5.03 -1.80
CA PHE A 9 -8.20 6.04 -1.79
C PHE A 9 -8.69 7.32 -2.48
N THR A 10 -8.91 8.37 -1.69
CA THR A 10 -9.38 9.67 -2.18
C THR A 10 -8.23 10.69 -2.27
N PRO A 11 -8.36 11.76 -3.07
CA PRO A 11 -7.35 12.82 -3.13
C PRO A 11 -7.04 13.44 -1.76
N ASP A 12 -8.06 13.65 -0.92
CA ASP A 12 -7.87 14.17 0.45
C ASP A 12 -7.00 13.23 1.30
N LEU A 13 -7.26 11.93 1.25
CA LEU A 13 -6.42 10.96 1.96
C LEU A 13 -4.98 11.01 1.42
N GLY A 14 -4.79 11.13 0.11
CA GLY A 14 -3.46 11.28 -0.50
C GLY A 14 -2.69 12.50 0.03
N VAL A 15 -3.34 13.66 0.09
CA VAL A 15 -2.73 14.90 0.64
C VAL A 15 -2.36 14.72 2.11
N ARG A 16 -3.22 14.09 2.90
CA ARG A 16 -2.95 13.84 4.33
C ARG A 16 -1.78 12.88 4.54
N LEU A 17 -1.71 11.80 3.78
CA LEU A 17 -0.58 10.86 3.86
C LEU A 17 0.73 11.53 3.46
N ALA A 18 0.72 12.40 2.44
CA ALA A 18 1.89 13.18 2.06
C ALA A 18 2.34 14.10 3.20
N GLN A 19 1.40 14.78 3.87
CA GLN A 19 1.72 15.63 5.02
C GLN A 19 2.36 14.83 6.16
N TYR A 20 1.82 13.66 6.51
CA TYR A 20 2.41 12.80 7.55
C TYR A 20 3.86 12.44 7.21
N VAL A 21 4.14 12.12 5.95
CA VAL A 21 5.51 11.83 5.49
C VAL A 21 6.42 13.07 5.60
N GLU A 22 5.93 14.25 5.20
CA GLU A 22 6.68 15.52 5.31
C GLU A 22 6.99 15.89 6.77
N ASP A 23 6.08 15.58 7.69
CA ASP A 23 6.23 15.80 9.13
C ASP A 23 7.16 14.76 9.79
N GLY A 24 7.71 13.82 9.01
CA GLY A 24 8.62 12.77 9.47
C GLY A 24 7.93 11.56 10.11
N GLU A 25 6.62 11.43 9.93
CA GLU A 25 5.86 10.26 10.39
C GLU A 25 6.03 9.06 9.44
N LEU A 26 5.76 7.86 9.98
CA LEU A 26 5.76 6.62 9.22
C LEU A 26 4.36 6.26 8.76
N VAL A 27 4.19 6.12 7.45
CA VAL A 27 2.97 5.56 6.84
C VAL A 27 3.21 4.09 6.52
N ALA A 28 2.46 3.21 7.19
CA ALA A 28 2.50 1.76 6.94
C ALA A 28 1.22 1.31 6.23
N ILE A 29 1.38 0.58 5.12
CA ILE A 29 0.27 0.06 4.31
C ILE A 29 0.45 -1.45 4.18
N ALA A 30 -0.57 -2.22 4.59
CA ALA A 30 -0.59 -3.66 4.35
C ALA A 30 -0.73 -3.94 2.85
N ALA A 31 0.22 -4.70 2.28
CA ALA A 31 0.33 -4.95 0.84
C ALA A 31 0.23 -6.44 0.46
N ASP A 32 -0.20 -7.29 1.39
CA ASP A 32 -0.29 -8.74 1.26
C ASP A 32 -1.67 -9.23 0.79
N ARG A 33 -2.71 -8.38 0.83
CA ARG A 33 -4.08 -8.76 0.47
C ARG A 33 -4.53 -8.13 -0.85
N THR A 34 -5.03 -8.95 -1.76
CA THR A 34 -5.77 -8.50 -2.94
C THR A 34 -7.19 -8.08 -2.54
N PRO A 35 -7.84 -7.17 -3.29
CA PRO A 35 -9.26 -6.87 -3.06
C PRO A 35 -10.11 -8.15 -3.08
N ALA A 36 -11.08 -8.25 -2.18
CA ALA A 36 -11.99 -9.41 -2.10
C ALA A 36 -12.83 -9.57 -3.38
N ASP A 37 -13.10 -8.45 -4.03
CA ASP A 37 -13.88 -8.35 -5.24
C ASP A 37 -12.89 -8.45 -6.41
N SER A 38 -12.90 -9.58 -7.12
CA SER A 38 -11.92 -9.98 -8.15
C SER A 38 -11.81 -9.05 -9.38
N TYR A 39 -12.45 -7.87 -9.35
CA TYR A 39 -12.52 -6.89 -10.43
C TYR A 39 -11.29 -5.95 -10.49
N GLY A 40 -10.10 -6.53 -10.57
CA GLY A 40 -9.10 -5.98 -11.51
C GLY A 40 -8.14 -4.88 -11.04
N ARG A 41 -7.79 -4.79 -9.75
CA ARG A 41 -6.64 -3.97 -9.30
C ARG A 41 -5.49 -4.81 -8.75
N VAL A 42 -5.11 -5.83 -9.52
CA VAL A 42 -3.95 -6.67 -9.22
C VAL A 42 -3.02 -6.75 -10.42
N ASN A 43 -1.71 -6.84 -10.14
CA ASN A 43 -0.72 -7.23 -11.14
C ASN A 43 -0.21 -8.62 -10.80
N TYR A 44 -0.12 -9.48 -11.81
CA TYR A 44 0.43 -10.81 -11.63
C TYR A 44 1.94 -10.78 -11.81
N HIS A 45 2.67 -11.32 -10.84
CA HIS A 45 4.12 -11.46 -10.87
C HIS A 45 4.53 -12.83 -10.36
N THR A 46 5.70 -13.30 -10.81
CA THR A 46 6.28 -14.54 -10.29
C THR A 46 6.73 -14.33 -8.86
N PHE A 47 6.18 -15.12 -7.94
CA PHE A 47 6.48 -15.09 -6.53
C PHE A 47 6.55 -16.53 -5.99
N LEU A 48 7.67 -16.86 -5.35
CA LEU A 48 7.95 -18.22 -4.86
C LEU A 48 7.83 -19.32 -5.94
N GLY A 49 8.14 -18.99 -7.19
CA GLY A 49 8.12 -19.91 -8.32
C GLY A 49 6.78 -19.99 -9.06
N GLU A 50 5.71 -19.42 -8.51
CA GLU A 50 4.36 -19.45 -9.09
C GLU A 50 3.87 -18.04 -9.43
N LEU A 51 2.85 -17.94 -10.30
CA LEU A 51 2.23 -16.66 -10.62
C LEU A 51 1.29 -16.25 -9.49
N ALA A 52 1.54 -15.11 -8.84
CA ALA A 52 0.74 -14.61 -7.72
C ALA A 52 0.17 -13.20 -8.02
N PRO A 53 -1.06 -12.90 -7.57
CA PRO A 53 -1.63 -11.57 -7.70
C PRO A 53 -1.14 -10.63 -6.58
N PHE A 54 -0.65 -9.45 -6.95
CA PHE A 54 -0.25 -8.40 -6.01
C PHE A 54 -1.22 -7.21 -6.11
N PRO A 55 -1.69 -6.62 -4.99
CA PRO A 55 -2.62 -5.49 -5.02
C PRO A 55 -1.95 -4.23 -5.58
N GLN A 56 -2.54 -3.53 -6.53
CA GLN A 56 -1.95 -2.30 -7.11
C GLN A 56 -1.91 -1.12 -6.13
N GLY A 57 -2.94 -0.99 -5.28
CA GLY A 57 -3.16 0.18 -4.43
C GLY A 57 -1.96 0.58 -3.57
N PRO A 58 -1.43 -0.31 -2.71
CA PRO A 58 -0.29 0.00 -1.86
C PRO A 58 0.95 0.49 -2.63
N PHE A 59 1.26 -0.12 -3.77
CA PHE A 59 2.42 0.26 -4.59
C PHE A 59 2.19 1.59 -5.32
N LEU A 60 0.98 1.85 -5.82
CA LEU A 60 0.64 3.14 -6.42
C LEU A 60 0.72 4.28 -5.40
N ILE A 61 0.20 4.07 -4.18
CA ILE A 61 0.27 5.06 -3.10
C ILE A 61 1.74 5.33 -2.75
N ALA A 62 2.55 4.28 -2.57
CA ALA A 62 3.99 4.43 -2.29
C ALA A 62 4.71 5.23 -3.40
N ALA A 63 4.39 4.97 -4.67
CA ALA A 63 4.97 5.72 -5.79
C ALA A 63 4.54 7.20 -5.80
N LEU A 64 3.29 7.50 -5.41
CA LEU A 64 2.76 8.87 -5.35
C LEU A 64 3.35 9.70 -4.20
N LEU A 65 3.67 9.07 -3.06
CA LEU A 65 4.20 9.76 -1.88
C LEU A 65 5.66 10.23 -2.07
N ARG A 66 6.38 9.70 -3.07
CA ARG A 66 7.76 10.10 -3.42
C ARG A 66 8.73 10.12 -2.21
N CYS A 67 8.60 9.13 -1.33
CA CYS A 67 9.44 8.95 -0.15
C CYS A 67 10.16 7.59 -0.20
N PRO A 68 11.19 7.37 0.65
CA PRO A 68 11.80 6.05 0.79
C PRO A 68 10.75 4.98 1.13
N VAL A 69 10.86 3.82 0.49
CA VAL A 69 9.93 2.69 0.67
C VAL A 69 10.69 1.52 1.30
N PHE A 70 10.10 0.93 2.33
CA PHE A 70 10.67 -0.20 3.06
C PHE A 70 9.68 -1.36 3.09
N SER A 71 10.19 -2.59 3.03
CA SER A 71 9.41 -3.79 3.29
C SER A 71 9.44 -4.09 4.79
N LEU A 72 8.26 -4.30 5.38
CA LEU A 72 8.09 -4.61 6.79
C LEU A 72 7.55 -6.04 6.94
N PHE A 73 8.22 -6.84 7.76
CA PHE A 73 7.80 -8.20 8.11
C PHE A 73 7.69 -8.32 9.63
N CYS A 74 6.57 -8.88 10.11
CA CYS A 74 6.39 -9.23 11.50
C CYS A 74 6.72 -10.71 11.67
N MET A 75 7.84 -11.01 12.34
CA MET A 75 8.30 -12.36 12.63
C MET A 75 8.03 -12.69 14.10
N GLN A 76 7.83 -13.97 14.40
CA GLN A 76 7.73 -14.47 15.79
C GLN A 76 9.10 -14.80 16.37
#